data_AF-A0AAV2A8R8-F1
#
_entry.id   AF-A0AAV2A8R8-F1
#
_cell.length_a   1.000
_cell.length_b   1.000
_cell.length_c   1.000
_cell.angle_alpha   90.00
_cell.angle_beta   90.00
_cell.angle_gamma   90.00
#
_symmetry.space_group_name_H-M   'P 1'
#
loop_
_entity.id
_entity.type
_entity.pdbx_description
1 polymer ?
#
loop_
_entity_poly.entity_id
_entity_poly.type
_entity_poly.pdbx_seq_one_letter_code
_entity_poly.pdbx_strand_id
1 'polypeptide(L)'
;MQRFFEHAEKTLHFSLGLIFLFSFIESTYSQSYISIQVNRSVLLSGFHRILQYNITLPDFRSPTQILILETLPKDVYLDSNQLSKRIEDNEIKILTDKPINTEIPAYQAQPFGIQLCSLSQTNSHEIELPIHLRYQKPHDCEIHEKSVTINLGDAIIYVRTQSDGLSNTNCFRIENDDSWIEKKDKP
;
A
#
# COMPACT_ATOMS: atom_id res chain seq x y z
N MET A 1 39.12 -14.56 -97.61
CA MET A 1 40.11 -15.61 -97.33
C MET A 1 39.95 -15.99 -95.85
N GLN A 2 39.37 -17.18 -95.59
CA GLN A 2 39.59 -18.13 -94.46
C GLN A 2 40.03 -17.58 -93.07
N ARG A 3 39.52 -18.01 -91.91
CA ARG A 3 38.95 -19.30 -91.45
C ARG A 3 38.30 -19.10 -90.07
N PHE A 4 37.38 -20.01 -89.75
CA PHE A 4 36.83 -20.35 -88.42
C PHE A 4 37.89 -20.53 -87.33
N PHE A 5 37.53 -20.26 -86.06
CA PHE A 5 37.63 -21.23 -84.96
C PHE A 5 36.74 -20.83 -83.77
N GLU A 6 35.96 -21.80 -83.30
CA GLU A 6 35.14 -21.81 -82.08
C GLU A 6 35.99 -21.63 -80.82
N HIS A 7 35.44 -21.03 -79.76
CA HIS A 7 35.43 -21.68 -78.44
C HIS A 7 34.57 -20.99 -77.37
N ALA A 8 33.70 -21.83 -76.80
CA ALA A 8 33.37 -21.98 -75.38
C ALA A 8 32.63 -20.83 -74.65
N GLU A 9 31.33 -21.05 -74.52
CA GLU A 9 30.47 -20.51 -73.46
C GLU A 9 31.09 -20.73 -72.07
N LYS A 10 31.10 -19.67 -71.25
CA LYS A 10 31.17 -19.78 -69.80
C LYS A 10 29.98 -19.05 -69.20
N THR A 11 28.98 -19.83 -68.82
CA THR A 11 27.78 -19.42 -68.09
C THR A 11 28.18 -18.96 -66.69
N LEU A 12 28.01 -17.67 -66.41
CA LEU A 12 28.23 -17.09 -65.08
C LEU A 12 26.88 -17.05 -64.35
N HIS A 13 26.60 -18.03 -63.50
CA HIS A 13 25.42 -18.00 -62.64
C HIS A 13 25.65 -17.03 -61.47
N PHE A 14 25.02 -15.87 -61.54
CA PHE A 14 24.98 -14.89 -60.45
C PHE A 14 23.82 -15.25 -59.51
N SER A 15 24.11 -15.95 -58.41
CA SER A 15 23.10 -16.20 -57.37
C SER A 15 22.91 -14.94 -56.53
N LEU A 16 21.81 -14.21 -56.75
CA LEU A 16 21.36 -13.18 -55.81
C LEU A 16 20.86 -13.87 -54.53
N GLY A 17 21.71 -13.89 -53.50
CA GLY A 17 21.30 -14.25 -52.16
C GLY A 17 20.51 -13.10 -51.53
N LEU A 18 19.18 -13.23 -51.47
CA LEU A 18 18.32 -12.30 -50.75
C LEU A 18 18.44 -12.58 -49.25
N ILE A 19 19.31 -11.84 -48.55
CA ILE A 19 19.40 -11.89 -47.09
C ILE A 19 18.25 -11.03 -46.53
N PHE A 20 17.14 -11.68 -46.15
CA PHE A 20 16.10 -11.04 -45.35
C PHE A 20 16.64 -10.83 -43.92
N LEU A 21 17.18 -9.64 -43.67
CA LEU A 21 17.40 -9.15 -42.31
C LEU A 21 16.03 -8.86 -41.68
N PHE A 22 15.44 -9.86 -41.03
CA PHE A 22 14.35 -9.64 -40.09
C PHE A 22 14.93 -8.96 -38.85
N SER A 23 14.96 -7.62 -38.86
CA SER A 23 15.09 -6.84 -37.65
C SER A 23 13.84 -7.05 -36.80
N PHE A 24 13.92 -8.00 -35.87
CA PHE A 24 12.99 -8.07 -34.74
C PHE A 24 13.19 -6.79 -33.93
N ILE A 25 12.40 -5.77 -34.20
CA ILE A 25 12.22 -4.65 -33.27
C ILE A 25 11.37 -5.23 -32.14
N GLU A 26 12.02 -5.77 -31.11
CA GLU A 26 11.37 -6.00 -29.83
C GLU A 26 10.93 -4.64 -29.30
N SER A 27 9.64 -4.36 -29.48
CA SER A 27 8.97 -3.26 -28.82
C SER A 27 8.98 -3.57 -27.32
N THR A 28 9.98 -3.08 -26.60
CA THR A 28 9.93 -3.01 -25.15
C THR A 28 8.87 -1.98 -24.78
N TYR A 29 7.63 -2.43 -24.60
CA TYR A 29 6.59 -1.66 -23.93
C TYR A 29 7.07 -1.38 -22.50
N SER A 30 7.52 -0.15 -22.26
CA SER A 30 7.74 0.36 -20.91
C SER A 30 6.39 0.49 -20.24
N GLN A 31 5.99 -0.49 -19.42
CA GLN A 31 4.92 -0.26 -18.46
C GLN A 31 5.43 0.77 -17.45
N SER A 32 4.81 1.95 -17.41
CA SER A 32 5.04 2.90 -16.34
C SER A 32 4.61 2.27 -15.02
N TYR A 33 5.58 1.87 -14.20
CA TYR A 33 5.31 1.31 -12.88
C TYR A 33 4.78 2.42 -11.96
N ILE A 34 3.51 2.32 -11.58
CA ILE A 34 2.90 3.21 -10.59
C ILE A 34 3.32 2.70 -9.21
N SER A 35 4.13 3.48 -8.50
CA SER A 35 4.60 3.14 -7.14
C SER A 35 3.83 3.93 -6.10
N ILE A 36 3.06 3.25 -5.25
CA ILE A 36 2.44 3.83 -4.05
C ILE A 36 3.22 3.30 -2.85
N GLN A 37 3.57 4.18 -1.91
CA GLN A 37 4.25 3.80 -0.68
C GLN A 37 3.37 4.11 0.52
N VAL A 38 3.32 3.19 1.46
CA VAL A 38 2.63 3.38 2.73
C VAL A 38 3.60 3.08 3.85
N ASN A 39 3.76 4.03 4.75
CA ASN A 39 4.43 3.82 6.02
C ASN A 39 3.39 3.91 7.14
N ARG A 40 3.36 2.90 8.00
CA ARG A 40 2.45 2.79 9.13
C ARG A 40 3.27 2.79 10.41
N SER A 41 2.86 3.58 11.39
CA SER A 41 3.60 3.72 12.65
C SER A 41 2.67 3.98 13.83
N VAL A 42 3.14 3.63 15.03
CA VAL A 42 2.48 3.99 16.29
C VAL A 42 3.31 5.06 16.98
N LEU A 43 2.70 6.23 17.18
CA LEU A 43 3.32 7.36 17.85
C LEU A 43 2.86 7.46 19.31
N LEU A 44 3.58 8.31 20.06
CA LEU A 44 3.38 8.56 21.50
C LEU A 44 3.69 7.36 22.40
N SER A 45 3.57 7.57 23.71
CA SER A 45 3.80 6.56 24.75
C SER A 45 2.63 6.46 25.74
N GLY A 46 2.57 5.38 26.53
CA GLY A 46 1.50 5.16 27.51
C GLY A 46 0.23 4.54 26.91
N PHE A 47 -0.93 4.89 27.46
CA PHE A 47 -2.22 4.32 27.06
C PHE A 47 -2.85 5.02 25.85
N HIS A 48 -2.58 6.31 25.66
CA HIS A 48 -3.07 7.10 24.51
C HIS A 48 -1.98 7.12 23.44
N ARG A 49 -2.32 6.62 22.25
CA ARG A 49 -1.38 6.50 21.13
C ARG A 49 -2.03 7.03 19.86
N ILE A 50 -1.21 7.28 18.85
CA ILE A 50 -1.70 7.61 17.51
C ILE A 50 -1.21 6.52 16.56
N LEU A 51 -2.14 5.91 15.84
CA LEU A 51 -1.83 5.07 14.69
C LEU A 51 -1.78 5.96 13.45
N GLN A 52 -0.59 6.16 12.91
CA GLN A 52 -0.35 7.05 11.77
C GLN A 52 -0.12 6.25 10.48
N TYR A 53 -0.72 6.74 9.41
CA TYR A 53 -0.53 6.31 8.04
C TYR A 53 0.05 7.47 7.24
N ASN A 54 1.25 7.27 6.69
CA ASN A 54 1.86 8.18 5.73
C ASN A 54 1.82 7.52 4.36
N ILE A 55 0.99 8.05 3.46
CA ILE A 55 0.75 7.49 2.13
C ILE A 55 1.36 8.43 1.10
N THR A 56 2.38 7.96 0.38
CA THR A 56 2.95 8.66 -0.75
C THR A 56 2.34 8.15 -2.04
N LEU A 57 1.63 9.02 -2.72
CA LEU A 57 0.98 8.78 -3.98
C LEU A 57 1.86 9.28 -5.15
N PRO A 58 1.80 8.61 -6.31
CA PRO A 58 2.22 9.18 -7.58
C PRO A 58 1.55 10.53 -7.85
N ASP A 59 2.13 11.31 -8.76
CA ASP A 59 1.55 12.58 -9.21
C ASP A 59 0.29 12.36 -10.04
N PHE A 60 -0.81 12.10 -9.34
CA PHE A 60 -2.15 12.06 -9.90
C PHE A 60 -2.65 13.52 -9.93
N ARG A 61 -2.94 14.06 -11.12
CA ARG A 61 -3.47 15.44 -11.24
C ARG A 61 -4.94 15.53 -10.83
N SER A 62 -5.47 14.50 -10.18
CA SER A 62 -6.84 14.38 -9.75
C SER A 62 -6.92 13.94 -8.27
N PRO A 63 -8.01 14.32 -7.57
CA PRO A 63 -8.25 13.85 -6.22
C PRO A 63 -8.28 12.32 -6.15
N THR A 64 -7.56 11.77 -5.18
CA THR A 64 -7.40 10.32 -4.99
C THR A 64 -8.14 9.88 -3.74
N GLN A 65 -9.03 8.90 -3.90
CA GLN A 65 -9.74 8.28 -2.78
C GLN A 65 -8.91 7.15 -2.19
N ILE A 66 -8.81 7.14 -0.87
CA ILE A 66 -8.08 6.13 -0.10
C ILE A 66 -9.09 5.43 0.81
N LEU A 67 -9.07 4.11 0.79
CA LEU A 67 -9.81 3.25 1.71
C LEU A 67 -8.83 2.34 2.44
N ILE A 68 -8.81 2.42 3.77
CA ILE A 68 -8.03 1.53 4.64
C ILE A 68 -9.00 0.58 5.33
N LEU A 69 -8.75 -0.72 5.20
CA LEU A 69 -9.44 -1.78 5.92
C LEU A 69 -8.46 -2.44 6.87
N GLU A 70 -8.83 -2.53 8.15
CA GLU A 70 -7.95 -3.06 9.18
C GLU A 70 -8.77 -3.71 10.29
N THR A 71 -8.22 -4.76 10.92
CA THR A 71 -8.78 -5.32 12.15
C THR A 71 -7.90 -4.95 13.32
N LEU A 72 -8.41 -4.09 14.21
CA LEU A 72 -7.69 -3.76 15.43
C LEU A 72 -7.82 -4.91 16.45
N PRO A 73 -6.72 -5.28 17.12
CA PRO A 73 -6.74 -6.34 18.11
C PRO A 73 -7.59 -5.93 19.31
N LYS A 74 -8.05 -6.94 20.07
CA LYS A 74 -8.88 -6.72 21.25
C LYS A 74 -8.22 -5.79 22.28
N ASP A 75 -6.90 -5.72 22.30
CA ASP A 75 -6.09 -4.96 23.25
C ASP A 75 -6.12 -3.45 23.01
N VAL A 76 -6.67 -3.01 21.88
CA VAL A 76 -6.69 -1.62 21.44
C VAL A 76 -8.13 -1.22 21.11
N TYR A 77 -8.45 0.07 21.19
CA TYR A 77 -9.70 0.62 20.68
C TYR A 77 -9.53 2.04 20.13
N LEU A 78 -10.43 2.45 19.24
CA LEU A 78 -10.47 3.83 18.73
C LEU A 78 -11.21 4.74 19.72
N ASP A 79 -10.68 5.93 19.97
CA ASP A 79 -11.39 6.96 20.74
C ASP A 79 -12.37 7.71 19.84
N SER A 80 -13.64 7.30 19.88
CA SER A 80 -14.71 7.92 19.10
C SER A 80 -14.95 9.39 19.43
N ASN A 81 -14.64 9.86 20.64
CA ASN A 81 -14.85 11.25 21.04
C ASN A 81 -13.79 12.19 20.45
N GLN A 82 -12.56 11.68 20.24
CA GLN A 82 -11.53 12.42 19.51
C GLN A 82 -11.77 12.40 17.99
N LEU A 83 -12.36 11.30 17.49
CA LEU A 83 -12.68 11.15 16.07
C LEU A 83 -13.76 12.11 15.58
N SER A 84 -14.79 12.39 16.38
CA SER A 84 -15.87 13.32 16.00
C SER A 84 -15.34 14.71 15.63
N LYS A 85 -14.28 15.18 16.28
CA LYS A 85 -13.65 16.47 15.97
C LYS A 85 -12.94 16.50 14.61
N ARG A 86 -12.42 15.35 14.14
CA ARG A 86 -11.71 15.23 12.83
C ARG A 86 -12.65 14.91 11.68
N ILE A 87 -13.79 14.27 11.97
CA ILE A 87 -14.84 13.99 10.98
C ILE A 87 -15.55 15.28 10.54
N GLU A 88 -15.68 16.27 11.44
CA GLU A 88 -16.33 17.57 11.15
C GLU A 88 -15.58 18.40 10.08
N ASP A 89 -14.28 18.21 9.91
CA ASP A 89 -13.49 18.86 8.86
C ASP A 89 -13.62 18.16 7.49
N ASN A 90 -14.49 17.15 7.36
CA ASN A 90 -14.91 16.48 6.12
C ASN A 90 -13.83 15.67 5.36
N GLU A 91 -12.64 15.46 5.91
CA GLU A 91 -11.52 14.80 5.22
C GLU A 91 -11.43 13.28 5.46
N ILE A 92 -12.03 12.77 6.54
CA ILE A 92 -11.92 11.36 6.93
C ILE A 92 -13.28 10.83 7.44
N LYS A 93 -13.70 9.66 6.94
CA LYS A 93 -14.88 8.92 7.43
C LYS A 93 -14.43 7.57 7.95
N ILE A 94 -14.87 7.21 9.15
CA ILE A 94 -14.53 5.92 9.78
C ILE A 94 -15.83 5.17 10.08
N LEU A 95 -15.85 3.89 9.72
CA LEU A 95 -16.90 2.95 10.07
C LEU A 95 -16.27 1.81 10.87
N THR A 96 -16.94 1.41 11.95
CA THR A 96 -16.57 0.22 12.72
C THR A 96 -17.60 -0.88 12.44
N ASP A 97 -17.16 -2.13 12.41
CA ASP A 97 -18.06 -3.27 12.18
C ASP A 97 -18.97 -3.56 13.39
N LYS A 98 -18.62 -3.03 14.57
CA LYS A 98 -19.41 -3.09 15.80
C LYS A 98 -19.19 -1.88 16.70
N PRO A 99 -20.08 -1.65 17.68
CA PRO A 99 -19.89 -0.60 18.69
C PRO A 99 -18.64 -0.86 19.53
N ILE A 100 -17.89 0.21 19.81
CA ILE A 100 -16.72 0.17 20.69
C ILE A 100 -17.17 0.47 22.11
N ASN A 101 -17.04 -0.51 23.00
CA ASN A 101 -17.17 -0.28 24.44
C ASN A 101 -15.77 -0.04 25.02
N THR A 102 -15.51 1.17 25.51
CA THR A 102 -14.20 1.59 26.05
C THR A 102 -13.90 0.96 27.41
N GLU A 103 -14.92 0.59 28.16
CA GLU A 103 -14.81 0.13 29.56
C GLU A 103 -14.47 -1.35 29.70
N ILE A 104 -14.57 -2.13 28.61
CA ILE A 104 -14.26 -3.56 28.64
C ILE A 104 -12.74 -3.75 28.67
N PRO A 105 -12.18 -4.56 29.60
CA PRO A 105 -10.76 -4.86 29.62
C PRO A 105 -10.36 -5.81 28.49
N ALA A 106 -9.06 -5.86 28.16
CA ALA A 106 -8.53 -6.60 27.00
C ALA A 106 -8.89 -8.09 26.99
N TYR A 107 -8.95 -8.73 28.16
CA TYR A 107 -9.25 -10.16 28.29
C TYR A 107 -10.73 -10.52 28.05
N GLN A 108 -11.63 -9.52 28.00
CA GLN A 108 -13.05 -9.68 27.68
C GLN A 108 -13.42 -9.07 26.32
N ALA A 109 -12.57 -8.18 25.80
CA ALA A 109 -12.77 -7.54 24.51
C ALA A 109 -12.59 -8.51 23.34
N GLN A 110 -13.13 -8.11 22.19
CA GLN A 110 -12.98 -8.83 20.92
C GLN A 110 -12.33 -7.90 19.88
N PRO A 111 -11.48 -8.41 18.97
CA PRO A 111 -10.96 -7.63 17.85
C PRO A 111 -12.09 -7.06 17.00
N PHE A 112 -11.91 -5.90 16.37
CA PHE A 112 -12.96 -5.25 15.58
C PHE A 112 -12.41 -4.65 14.29
N GLY A 113 -13.21 -4.69 13.24
CA GLY A 113 -12.88 -4.13 11.94
C GLY A 113 -13.13 -2.63 11.87
N ILE A 114 -12.24 -1.92 11.20
CA ILE A 114 -12.36 -0.51 10.86
C ILE A 114 -12.26 -0.34 9.35
N GLN A 115 -13.07 0.58 8.82
CA GLN A 115 -13.01 1.05 7.44
C GLN A 115 -12.82 2.56 7.46
N LEU A 116 -11.73 3.03 6.90
CA LEU A 116 -11.40 4.45 6.86
C LEU A 116 -11.37 4.92 5.42
N CYS A 117 -12.24 5.87 5.09
CA CYS A 117 -12.27 6.53 3.79
C CYS A 117 -11.70 7.94 3.94
N SER A 118 -10.77 8.32 3.07
CA SER A 118 -10.24 9.68 3.01
C SER A 118 -10.01 10.11 1.56
N LEU A 119 -10.02 11.42 1.33
CA LEU A 119 -9.75 12.01 0.02
C LEU A 119 -8.45 12.81 0.09
N SER A 120 -7.48 12.44 -0.75
CA SER A 120 -6.24 13.19 -0.91
C SER A 120 -6.29 14.07 -2.15
N GLN A 121 -5.78 15.29 -2.04
CA GLN A 121 -5.62 16.24 -3.15
C GLN A 121 -4.15 16.43 -3.54
N THR A 122 -3.23 15.74 -2.86
CA THR A 122 -1.79 15.90 -3.02
C THR A 122 -1.12 14.53 -3.13
N ASN A 123 0.18 14.53 -3.41
CA ASN A 123 0.97 13.31 -3.55
C ASN A 123 1.43 12.74 -2.19
N SER A 124 1.06 13.39 -1.08
CA SER A 124 1.41 12.96 0.28
C SER A 124 0.20 13.13 1.18
N HIS A 125 -0.30 12.01 1.70
CA HIS A 125 -1.50 11.98 2.52
C HIS A 125 -1.21 11.37 3.87
N GLU A 126 -1.47 12.14 4.93
CA GLU A 126 -1.30 11.71 6.30
C GLU A 126 -2.67 11.46 6.94
N ILE A 127 -2.82 10.30 7.57
CA ILE A 127 -4.01 9.93 8.32
C ILE A 127 -3.57 9.49 9.70
N GLU A 128 -4.20 10.02 10.72
CA GLU A 128 -3.89 9.73 12.11
C GLU A 128 -5.16 9.29 12.85
N LEU A 129 -5.06 8.15 13.52
CA LEU A 129 -6.14 7.55 14.31
C LEU A 129 -5.80 7.56 15.79
N PRO A 130 -6.63 8.15 16.65
CA PRO A 130 -6.45 8.06 18.09
C PRO A 130 -6.80 6.65 18.56
N ILE A 131 -5.80 5.91 19.01
CA ILE A 131 -5.96 4.56 19.53
C ILE A 131 -5.58 4.51 21.02
N HIS A 132 -6.29 3.70 21.78
CA HIS A 132 -6.10 3.57 23.21
C HIS A 132 -5.86 2.10 23.56
N LEU A 133 -4.91 1.85 24.47
CA LEU A 133 -4.68 0.52 25.02
C LEU A 133 -5.76 0.19 26.06
N ARG A 134 -6.23 -1.06 26.06
CA ARG A 134 -7.13 -1.58 27.09
C ARG A 134 -6.35 -2.07 28.30
N TYR A 135 -7.02 -2.09 29.45
CA TYR A 135 -6.48 -2.70 30.65
C TYR A 135 -6.20 -4.19 30.45
N GLN A 136 -4.94 -4.55 30.68
CA GLN A 136 -4.46 -5.92 30.65
C GLN A 136 -4.70 -6.62 31.99
N LYS A 137 -4.73 -7.95 31.96
CA LYS A 137 -4.85 -8.74 33.19
C LYS A 137 -3.59 -8.52 34.04
N PRO A 138 -3.69 -8.28 35.35
CA PRO A 138 -2.53 -8.24 36.23
C PRO A 138 -1.77 -9.57 36.16
N HIS A 139 -0.45 -9.51 36.10
CA HIS A 139 0.43 -10.67 36.08
C HIS A 139 1.68 -10.43 36.91
N ASP A 140 2.34 -11.53 37.28
CA ASP A 140 3.59 -11.47 38.02
C ASP A 140 4.75 -11.09 37.09
N CYS A 141 5.35 -9.92 37.34
CA CYS A 141 6.47 -9.37 36.57
C CYS A 141 7.83 -10.03 36.87
N GLU A 142 7.91 -10.91 37.87
CA GLU A 142 9.10 -11.75 38.10
C GLU A 142 9.09 -12.99 37.19
N ILE A 143 7.89 -13.47 36.87
CA ILE A 143 7.66 -14.65 36.01
C ILE A 143 7.50 -14.24 34.54
N HIS A 144 6.84 -13.11 34.30
CA HIS A 144 6.58 -12.57 32.96
C HIS A 144 7.26 -11.22 32.76
N GLU A 145 7.30 -10.76 31.52
CA GLU A 145 7.86 -9.45 31.21
C GLU A 145 7.03 -8.30 31.81
N LYS A 146 7.70 -7.18 32.08
CA LYS A 146 7.06 -5.94 32.58
C LYS A 146 6.19 -5.22 31.54
N SER A 147 6.09 -5.78 30.33
CA SER A 147 5.39 -5.20 29.20
C SER A 147 4.66 -6.31 28.45
N VAL A 148 3.56 -5.93 27.81
CA VAL A 148 2.80 -6.81 26.92
C VAL A 148 3.01 -6.31 25.51
N THR A 149 3.46 -7.19 24.62
CA THR A 149 3.54 -6.89 23.19
C THR A 149 2.16 -7.04 22.57
N ILE A 150 1.73 -6.01 21.84
CA ILE A 150 0.46 -6.01 21.11
C ILE A 150 0.79 -5.98 19.62
N ASN A 151 0.22 -6.93 18.87
CA ASN A 151 0.33 -6.95 17.41
C ASN A 151 -0.95 -6.34 16.81
N LEU A 152 -0.79 -5.24 16.06
CA LEU A 152 -1.90 -4.55 15.42
C LEU A 152 -2.39 -5.20 14.12
N GLY A 153 -1.70 -6.25 13.64
CA GLY A 153 -1.99 -6.88 12.37
C GLY A 153 -1.79 -5.96 11.16
N ASP A 154 -2.19 -6.49 10.01
CA ASP A 154 -2.00 -5.86 8.72
C ASP A 154 -3.17 -4.93 8.37
N ALA A 155 -2.86 -3.94 7.53
CA ALA A 155 -3.86 -3.08 6.92
C ALA A 155 -3.89 -3.33 5.41
N ILE A 156 -5.10 -3.37 4.85
CA ILE A 156 -5.33 -3.44 3.41
C ILE A 156 -5.72 -2.04 2.94
N ILE A 157 -4.97 -1.51 1.98
CA ILE A 157 -5.18 -0.15 1.48
C ILE A 157 -5.59 -0.22 0.02
N TYR A 158 -6.75 0.39 -0.27
CA TYR A 158 -7.24 0.60 -1.61
C TYR A 158 -7.07 2.06 -2.02
N VAL A 159 -6.48 2.28 -3.18
CA VAL A 159 -6.30 3.62 -3.75
C VAL A 159 -7.07 3.69 -5.06
N ARG A 160 -7.94 4.69 -5.18
CA ARG A 160 -8.74 4.96 -6.38
C ARG A 160 -8.48 6.37 -6.89
N THR A 161 -8.00 6.46 -8.12
CA THR A 161 -7.77 7.73 -8.84
C THR A 161 -8.66 7.83 -10.09
N GLN A 162 -9.05 9.05 -10.47
CA GLN A 162 -9.67 9.33 -11.77
C GLN A 162 -8.56 9.80 -12.73
N SER A 163 -8.22 9.04 -13.78
CA SER A 163 -7.21 9.51 -14.73
C SER A 163 -7.74 10.65 -15.61
N ASP A 164 -6.88 11.64 -15.87
CA ASP A 164 -7.21 12.94 -16.47
C ASP A 164 -7.52 12.91 -17.99
N GLY A 165 -8.02 11.81 -18.57
CA GLY A 165 -8.31 11.84 -20.01
C GLY A 165 -8.84 10.60 -20.72
N LEU A 166 -8.89 9.43 -20.07
CA LEU A 166 -9.56 8.25 -20.60
C LEU A 166 -10.11 7.53 -19.38
N SER A 167 -11.43 7.35 -19.31
CA SER A 167 -12.27 6.78 -18.23
C SER A 167 -11.77 5.43 -17.64
N ASN A 168 -10.55 5.38 -17.12
CA ASN A 168 -9.93 4.21 -16.52
C ASN A 168 -9.79 4.52 -15.04
N THR A 169 -10.76 4.05 -14.25
CA THR A 169 -10.61 4.03 -12.80
C THR A 169 -9.56 2.98 -12.46
N ASN A 170 -8.43 3.39 -11.88
CA ASN A 170 -7.41 2.47 -11.39
C ASN A 170 -7.62 2.24 -9.89
N CYS A 171 -7.73 0.97 -9.48
CA CYS A 171 -7.79 0.55 -8.09
C CYS A 171 -6.55 -0.28 -7.75
N PHE A 172 -5.79 0.14 -6.75
CA PHE A 172 -4.60 -0.57 -6.27
C PHE A 172 -4.87 -1.16 -4.89
N ARG A 173 -4.46 -2.41 -4.64
CA ARG A 173 -4.49 -3.05 -3.32
C ARG A 173 -3.06 -3.17 -2.80
N ILE A 174 -2.85 -2.72 -1.57
CA ILE A 174 -1.56 -2.79 -0.87
C ILE A 174 -1.78 -3.53 0.45
N GLU A 175 -0.91 -4.49 0.74
CA GLU A 175 -0.85 -5.20 2.02
C GLU A 175 0.44 -4.78 2.73
N ASN A 176 0.32 -4.27 3.96
CA ASN A 176 1.48 -3.99 4.81
C ASN A 176 1.64 -5.14 5.80
N ASP A 177 2.79 -5.82 5.79
CA ASP A 177 3.14 -6.92 6.69
C ASP A 177 4.09 -6.37 7.75
N ASP A 178 3.61 -6.13 8.98
CA ASP A 178 4.43 -5.53 10.05
C ASP A 178 4.38 -6.32 11.37
N SER A 179 5.51 -6.95 11.73
CA SER A 179 5.78 -7.43 13.09
C SER A 179 6.51 -6.35 13.91
N TRP A 180 5.93 -5.91 15.05
CA TRP A 180 6.50 -4.86 15.90
C TRP A 180 7.14 -5.43 17.18
N ILE A 181 8.41 -5.04 17.45
CA ILE A 181 9.12 -5.32 18.70
C ILE A 181 9.52 -3.98 19.33
N GLU A 182 8.99 -3.70 20.52
CA GLU A 182 9.35 -2.51 21.30
C GLU A 182 10.78 -2.68 21.85
N LYS A 183 11.75 -1.93 21.33
CA LYS A 183 13.05 -1.77 22.02
C LYS A 183 12.85 -0.72 23.11
N LYS A 184 12.95 -1.15 24.37
CA LYS A 184 13.10 -0.22 25.49
C LYS A 184 14.47 0.43 25.39
N ASP A 185 14.49 1.72 25.09
CA ASP A 185 15.63 2.55 25.46
C ASP A 185 15.71 2.54 26.99
N LYS A 186 16.85 2.06 27.51
CA LYS A 186 17.16 2.11 28.94
C LYS A 186 17.32 3.57 29.37
N PRO A 187 16.89 3.94 30.59
CA PRO A 187 17.05 5.29 31.13
C PRO A 187 18.52 5.70 31.26
#